data_AF-A0A6A7LZG7-F1
#
_entry.id   AF-A0A6A7LZG7-F1
#
_cell.length_a   1.000
_cell.length_b   1.000
_cell.length_c   1.000
_cell.angle_alpha   90.00
_cell.angle_beta   90.00
_cell.angle_gamma   90.00
#
_symmetry.space_group_name_H-M   'P 1'
#
loop_
_entity.id
_entity.type
_entity.pdbx_description
1 polymer ?
#
loop_
_entity_poly.entity_id
_entity_poly.type
_entity_poly.pdbx_seq_one_letter_code
_entity_poly.pdbx_strand_id
1 'polypeptide(L)'
;MPEQDAAAALKASIQAAKELGGLSRNQQNALVAKNILHEELGYFGTDHLLDYDLDSETKGRLLAHCRQDAAHGVVNTSTALDQLRSISRAITFFG
;
A
#
# COMPACT_ATOMS: atom_id res chain seq x y z
N MET A 1 9.87 -22.92 -7.33
CA MET A 1 8.43 -22.60 -7.20
C MET A 1 7.94 -22.12 -8.57
N PRO A 2 6.71 -22.40 -8.99
CA PRO A 2 6.18 -21.83 -10.23
C PRO A 2 6.24 -20.29 -10.11
N GLU A 3 6.83 -19.64 -11.10
CA GLU A 3 6.89 -18.20 -11.25
C GLU A 3 5.45 -17.66 -11.24
N GLN A 4 5.10 -16.94 -10.17
CA GLN A 4 3.74 -16.42 -9.99
C GLN A 4 3.76 -14.94 -10.34
N ASP A 5 3.29 -14.57 -11.53
CA ASP A 5 3.07 -13.18 -11.91
C ASP A 5 2.20 -12.45 -10.87
N ALA A 6 2.67 -11.26 -10.43
CA ALA A 6 2.00 -10.43 -9.42
C ALA A 6 0.55 -10.11 -9.81
N ALA A 7 0.28 -9.91 -11.11
CA ALA A 7 -1.07 -9.70 -11.60
C ALA A 7 -1.95 -10.95 -11.50
N ALA A 8 -1.38 -12.13 -11.77
CA ALA A 8 -2.06 -13.41 -11.62
C ALA A 8 -2.38 -13.71 -10.15
N ALA A 9 -1.43 -13.44 -9.24
CA ALA A 9 -1.61 -13.60 -7.80
C ALA A 9 -2.71 -12.67 -7.24
N LEU A 10 -2.72 -11.40 -7.67
CA LEU A 10 -3.76 -10.45 -7.30
C LEU A 10 -5.14 -10.90 -7.82
N LYS A 11 -5.21 -11.32 -9.08
CA LYS A 11 -6.45 -11.78 -9.72
C LYS A 11 -7.02 -13.01 -8.99
N ALA A 12 -6.17 -13.98 -8.65
CA ALA A 12 -6.56 -15.16 -7.88
C ALA A 12 -7.09 -14.77 -6.49
N SER A 13 -6.42 -13.83 -5.82
CA SER A 13 -6.81 -13.34 -4.48
C SER A 13 -8.15 -12.61 -4.50
N ILE A 14 -8.40 -11.76 -5.50
CA ILE A 14 -9.69 -11.08 -5.69
C ILE A 14 -10.81 -12.09 -5.99
N GLN A 15 -10.53 -13.09 -6.83
CA GLN A 15 -11.49 -14.12 -7.21
C GLN A 15 -11.89 -14.97 -6.00
N ALA A 16 -10.93 -15.45 -5.22
CA ALA A 16 -11.19 -16.19 -3.98
C ALA A 16 -12.02 -15.37 -3.00
N ALA A 17 -11.75 -14.06 -2.90
CA ALA A 17 -12.49 -13.20 -1.99
C ALA A 17 -13.93 -12.92 -2.47
N LYS A 18 -14.19 -12.91 -3.78
CA LYS A 18 -15.56 -12.86 -4.31
C LYS A 18 -16.36 -14.11 -3.95
N GLU A 19 -15.73 -15.28 -3.99
CA GLU A 19 -16.37 -16.56 -3.65
C GLU A 19 -16.73 -16.65 -2.16
N LEU A 20 -16.02 -15.91 -1.29
CA LEU A 20 -16.26 -15.85 0.16
C LEU A 20 -17.22 -14.74 0.60
N GLY A 21 -17.93 -14.10 -0.34
CA GLY A 21 -18.90 -13.04 -0.04
C GLY A 21 -18.43 -11.62 -0.34
N GLY A 22 -17.28 -11.47 -0.99
CA GLY A 22 -16.72 -10.19 -1.43
C GLY A 22 -15.89 -9.47 -0.36
N LEU A 23 -15.16 -8.45 -0.79
CA LEU A 23 -14.34 -7.60 0.07
C LEU A 23 -14.95 -6.20 0.14
N SER A 24 -14.94 -5.59 1.33
CA SER A 24 -15.12 -4.15 1.45
C SER A 24 -14.05 -3.39 0.65
N ARG A 25 -14.34 -2.15 0.26
CA ARG A 25 -13.39 -1.31 -0.48
C ARG A 25 -12.04 -1.16 0.25
N ASN A 26 -12.05 -1.08 1.58
CA ASN A 26 -10.83 -1.01 2.38
C ASN A 26 -10.00 -2.29 2.28
N GLN A 27 -10.65 -3.46 2.32
CA GLN A 27 -9.97 -4.74 2.16
C GLN A 27 -9.43 -4.93 0.74
N GLN A 28 -10.13 -4.45 -0.29
CA GLN A 28 -9.63 -4.45 -1.67
C GLN A 28 -8.38 -3.58 -1.80
N ASN A 29 -8.41 -2.36 -1.25
CA ASN A 29 -7.25 -1.46 -1.25
C ASN A 29 -6.05 -2.09 -0.52
N ALA A 30 -6.29 -2.72 0.63
CA ALA A 30 -5.24 -3.40 1.39
C ALA A 30 -4.64 -4.58 0.62
N LEU A 31 -5.48 -5.35 -0.09
CA LEU A 31 -5.03 -6.47 -0.93
C LEU A 31 -4.14 -5.99 -2.09
N VAL A 32 -4.55 -4.92 -2.78
CA VAL A 32 -3.78 -4.31 -3.88
C VAL A 32 -2.46 -3.75 -3.36
N ALA A 33 -2.48 -2.97 -2.27
CA ALA A 33 -1.28 -2.40 -1.69
C ALA A 33 -0.27 -3.48 -1.25
N LYS A 34 -0.77 -4.56 -0.65
CA LYS A 34 0.08 -5.70 -0.28
C LYS A 34 0.68 -6.39 -1.50
N ASN A 35 -0.08 -6.54 -2.58
CA ASN A 35 0.42 -7.18 -3.80
C ASN A 35 1.52 -6.35 -4.46
N ILE A 36 1.34 -5.02 -4.55
CA ILE A 36 2.36 -4.09 -5.06
C ILE A 36 3.62 -4.18 -4.20
N LEU A 37 3.48 -4.14 -2.87
CA LEU A 37 4.62 -4.28 -1.96
C LEU A 37 5.35 -5.61 -2.17
N HIS A 38 4.62 -6.71 -2.31
CA HIS A 38 5.21 -8.03 -2.57
C HIS A 38 5.93 -8.07 -3.92
N GLU A 39 5.41 -7.41 -4.94
CA GLU A 39 6.07 -7.26 -6.24
C GLU A 39 7.37 -6.45 -6.13
N GLU A 40 7.34 -5.29 -5.47
CA GLU A 40 8.52 -4.45 -5.23
C GLU A 40 9.59 -5.16 -4.39
N LEU A 41 9.18 -6.04 -3.48
CA LEU A 41 10.08 -6.87 -2.67
C LEU A 41 10.57 -8.14 -3.38
N GLY A 42 10.18 -8.37 -4.65
CA GLY A 42 10.62 -9.52 -5.44
C GLY A 42 9.98 -10.86 -5.04
N TYR A 43 8.82 -10.84 -4.38
CA TYR A 43 8.14 -12.03 -3.84
C TYR A 43 7.60 -12.99 -4.93
N PHE A 44 7.52 -12.54 -6.18
CA PHE A 44 6.84 -13.22 -7.30
C PHE A 44 7.79 -13.86 -8.35
N GLY A 45 9.11 -13.89 -8.09
CA GLY A 45 10.18 -14.44 -8.98
C GLY A 45 10.73 -13.40 -9.96
N THR A 46 12.00 -13.33 -10.37
CA THR A 46 13.19 -14.23 -10.37
C THR A 46 14.42 -13.58 -9.68
N ASP A 47 15.23 -14.40 -8.99
CA ASP A 47 16.68 -14.38 -8.65
C ASP A 47 17.49 -13.10 -8.38
N HIS A 48 16.85 -11.94 -8.34
CA HIS A 48 17.45 -10.73 -7.84
C HIS A 48 16.53 -10.20 -6.74
N LEU A 49 16.70 -10.72 -5.51
CA LEU A 49 16.66 -9.79 -4.37
C LEU A 49 17.48 -8.61 -4.86
N LEU A 50 16.84 -7.46 -5.08
CA LEU A 50 17.53 -6.26 -5.54
C LEU A 50 18.63 -5.99 -4.52
N ASP A 51 19.85 -6.45 -4.83
CA ASP A 51 20.99 -6.31 -3.97
C ASP A 51 21.44 -4.87 -4.16
N TYR A 52 20.79 -4.02 -3.38
CA TYR A 52 21.12 -2.61 -3.31
C TYR A 52 22.41 -2.49 -2.51
N ASP A 53 23.55 -2.66 -3.18
CA ASP A 53 24.86 -2.33 -2.62
C ASP A 53 25.01 -0.79 -2.58
N LEU A 54 24.32 -0.18 -1.61
CA LEU A 54 24.37 1.24 -1.36
C LEU A 54 25.50 1.53 -0.39
N ASP A 55 26.37 2.46 -0.77
CA ASP A 55 27.30 3.05 0.18
C ASP A 55 26.53 3.72 1.35
N SER A 56 27.24 3.95 2.46
CA SER A 56 26.63 4.46 3.69
C SER A 56 25.98 5.85 3.51
N GLU A 57 26.48 6.68 2.60
CA GLU A 57 25.93 8.00 2.34
C GLU A 57 24.62 7.89 1.55
N THR A 58 24.61 7.10 0.48
CA THR A 58 23.42 6.85 -0.33
C THR A 58 22.32 6.18 0.49
N LYS A 59 22.67 5.21 1.33
CA LYS A 59 21.73 4.60 2.28
C LYS A 59 21.17 5.61 3.27
N GLY A 60 22.01 6.49 3.82
CA GLY A 60 21.59 7.54 4.74
C GLY A 60 20.59 8.50 4.10
N ARG A 61 20.86 8.95 2.87
CA ARG A 61 19.97 9.81 2.08
C ARG A 61 18.64 9.13 1.75
N LEU A 62 18.67 7.88 1.30
CA LEU A 62 17.47 7.12 0.99
C LEU A 62 16.56 6.99 2.22
N LEU A 63 17.13 6.61 3.38
CA LEU A 63 16.38 6.51 4.64
C LEU A 63 15.80 7.85 5.08
N ALA A 64 16.51 8.97 4.88
CA ALA A 64 16.00 10.29 5.20
C ALA A 64 14.76 10.65 4.35
N HIS A 65 14.81 10.38 3.04
CA HIS A 65 13.66 10.60 2.14
C HIS A 65 12.49 9.67 2.47
N CYS A 66 12.73 8.38 2.70
CA CYS A 66 11.65 7.46 3.09
C CYS A 66 10.96 7.90 4.40
N ARG A 67 11.72 8.42 5.37
CA ARG A 67 11.14 8.98 6.60
C ARG A 67 10.32 10.25 6.33
N GLN A 68 10.80 11.13 5.46
CA GLN A 68 10.08 12.33 5.06
C GLN A 68 8.75 11.97 4.37
N ASP A 69 8.78 11.04 3.42
CA ASP A 69 7.60 10.60 2.69
C ASP A 69 6.59 9.92 3.62
N ALA A 70 7.06 9.08 4.54
CA ALA A 70 6.21 8.48 5.56
C ALA A 70 5.57 9.54 6.47
N ALA A 71 6.33 10.56 6.90
CA ALA A 71 5.81 11.66 7.70
C ALA A 71 4.76 12.48 6.94
N HIS A 72 5.01 12.80 5.66
CA HIS A 72 4.04 13.45 4.79
C HIS A 72 2.76 12.61 4.64
N GLY A 73 2.89 11.29 4.44
CA GLY A 73 1.75 10.38 4.36
C GLY A 73 0.87 10.41 5.61
N VAL A 74 1.48 10.43 6.80
CA VAL A 74 0.77 10.54 8.08
C VAL A 74 0.06 11.90 8.22
N VAL A 75 0.76 13.01 7.95
CA VAL A 75 0.19 14.36 8.05
C VAL A 75 -0.97 14.55 7.08
N ASN A 76 -0.81 14.12 5.83
CA ASN A 76 -1.86 14.20 4.80
C ASN A 76 -3.09 13.40 5.22
N THR A 77 -2.89 12.18 5.73
CA THR A 77 -3.99 11.32 6.18
C THR A 77 -4.72 11.91 7.38
N SER A 78 -3.98 12.41 8.38
CA SER A 78 -4.58 13.07 9.55
C SER A 78 -5.40 14.29 9.15
N THR A 79 -4.86 15.13 8.27
CA THR A 79 -5.55 16.33 7.77
C THR A 79 -6.83 15.96 7.02
N ALA A 80 -6.79 14.94 6.16
CA ALA A 80 -7.97 14.46 5.45
C ALA A 80 -9.05 13.94 6.41
N LEU A 81 -8.68 13.20 7.45
CA LEU A 81 -9.62 12.72 8.47
C LEU A 81 -10.27 13.86 9.26
N ASP A 82 -9.52 14.90 9.62
CA ASP A 82 -10.06 16.05 10.33
C ASP A 82 -11.01 16.88 9.44
N GLN A 83 -10.69 17.03 8.16
CA GLN A 83 -11.60 17.64 7.18
C GLN A 83 -12.89 16.84 7.02
N LEU A 84 -12.80 15.50 6.91
CA LEU A 84 -13.97 14.62 6.85
C LEU A 84 -14.85 14.74 8.09
N ARG A 85 -14.26 14.80 9.29
CA ARG A 85 -14.99 15.04 10.55
C ARG A 85 -15.68 16.40 10.56
N SER A 86 -15.02 17.43 10.04
CA SER A 86 -15.60 18.76 9.92
C SER A 86 -16.81 18.78 8.98
N ILE A 87 -16.68 18.18 7.80
CA ILE A 87 -17.77 18.05 6.82
C ILE A 87 -18.92 17.24 7.41
N SER A 88 -18.64 16.10 8.03
CA SER A 88 -19.67 15.25 8.65
C SER A 88 -20.47 16.01 9.70
N ARG A 89 -19.82 16.83 10.54
CA ARG A 89 -20.52 17.68 11.53
C ARG A 89 -21.39 18.74 10.86
N ALA A 90 -20.92 19.36 9.78
CA ALA A 90 -21.70 20.35 9.04
C ALA A 90 -22.96 19.73 8.43
N ILE A 91 -22.84 18.54 7.81
CA ILE A 91 -23.99 17.83 7.24
C ILE A 91 -25.02 17.49 8.33
N THR A 92 -24.59 16.98 9.48
CA THR A 92 -25.50 16.68 10.61
C THR A 92 -26.16 17.92 11.20
N PHE A 93 -25.55 19.10 11.10
CA PHE A 93 -26.12 20.35 11.61
C PHE A 93 -27.12 21.00 10.66
N PHE A 94 -27.00 20.76 9.34
CA PHE A 94 -27.85 21.36 8.31
C PHE A 94 -28.87 20.39 7.68
N GLY A 95 -28.86 19.11 8.04
CA GLY A 95 -29.83 18.10 7.62
C GLY A 95 -30.76 17.71 8.76
#